data_AF-A0A842CH54-F1
#
_entry.id   AF-A0A842CH54-F1
#
_cell.length_a   1.000
_cell.length_b   1.000
_cell.length_c   1.000
_cell.angle_alpha   90.00
_cell.angle_beta   90.00
_cell.angle_gamma   90.00
#
_symmetry.space_group_name_H-M   'P 1'
#
loop_
_entity.id
_entity.type
_entity.pdbx_description
1 polymer ?
#
loop_
_entity_poly.entity_id
_entity_poly.type
_entity_poly.pdbx_seq_one_letter_code
_entity_poly.pdbx_strand_id
1 'polypeptide(L)'
;MKRIIGLTLIAICCILFVPTIKAQADTVPLPAPIIEAFPVEAIAEAIAEELDKDSVNDTITQADLDTITVIPLPGLDLTGEDLSVLNNEVFTNAVELAIWSNNIGAMPDLSDALPALENILANGANITDFPNANYPNLTNVDLSQNNLGFNIPKFVGMEGLVSINMEKAGLSGYVAKDIWMNMPNLDTLLLFSNHLISIPEDIFLSQQLSDRSFDEQTATYPEMTIKQGENLEVFVPFIYQALDFIAPSSGNLIIIKDNGKVLYQPVYPTYEGSYMYTIETAGLQPGEHLLEISLGYNSGEYVGCYDFPVTITE
;
A
#
# COMPACT_ATOMS: atom_id res chain seq x y z
N MET A 1 20.94 -29.90 58.90
CA MET A 1 20.75 -28.81 57.91
C MET A 1 21.11 -29.35 56.53
N LYS A 2 20.10 -29.85 55.79
CA LYS A 2 20.23 -30.35 54.42
C LYS A 2 19.62 -29.29 53.50
N ARG A 3 20.40 -28.71 52.58
CA ARG A 3 19.91 -27.80 51.54
C ARG A 3 19.44 -28.65 50.36
N ILE A 4 18.14 -28.59 50.09
CA ILE A 4 17.50 -29.17 48.91
C ILE A 4 17.74 -28.17 47.77
N ILE A 5 18.46 -28.60 46.73
CA ILE A 5 18.64 -27.84 45.49
C ILE A 5 17.38 -28.11 44.65
N GLY A 6 16.55 -27.08 44.48
CA GLY A 6 15.36 -27.13 43.64
C GLY A 6 15.74 -27.18 42.17
N LEU A 7 15.25 -28.21 41.47
CA LEU A 7 15.36 -28.38 40.03
C LEU A 7 14.24 -27.55 39.38
N THR A 8 14.58 -26.46 38.69
CA THR A 8 13.63 -25.62 37.96
C THR A 8 13.27 -26.31 36.64
N LEU A 9 12.04 -26.82 36.53
CA LEU A 9 11.47 -27.31 35.28
C LEU A 9 11.05 -26.11 34.42
N ILE A 10 11.74 -25.88 33.30
CA ILE A 10 11.32 -24.90 32.30
C ILE A 10 10.23 -25.56 31.46
N ALA A 11 8.98 -25.15 31.67
CA ALA A 11 7.86 -25.53 30.81
C ALA A 11 7.97 -24.77 29.49
N ILE A 12 8.41 -25.47 28.45
CA ILE A 12 8.37 -24.99 27.06
C ILE A 12 6.89 -24.95 26.66
N CYS A 13 6.32 -23.76 26.58
CA CYS A 13 4.98 -23.54 26.07
C CYS A 13 5.04 -23.64 24.54
N CYS A 14 4.83 -24.84 24.01
CA CYS A 14 4.57 -25.04 22.59
C CYS A 14 3.21 -24.39 22.27
N ILE A 15 3.24 -23.17 21.75
CA ILE A 15 2.09 -22.56 21.09
C ILE A 15 1.89 -23.37 19.82
N LEU A 16 0.99 -24.36 19.88
CA LEU A 16 0.44 -24.97 18.69
C LEU A 16 -0.36 -23.86 17.99
N PHE A 17 0.16 -23.39 16.85
CA PHE A 17 -0.63 -22.65 15.88
C PHE A 17 -1.79 -23.54 15.48
N VAL A 18 -2.96 -23.29 16.05
CA VAL A 18 -4.21 -23.77 15.48
C VAL A 18 -4.45 -22.86 14.28
N PRO A 19 -4.43 -23.36 13.02
CA PRO A 19 -4.87 -22.54 11.91
C PRO A 19 -6.32 -22.15 12.20
N THR A 20 -6.57 -20.85 12.20
CA THR A 20 -7.92 -20.31 12.25
C THR A 20 -8.66 -20.90 11.06
N ILE A 21 -9.61 -21.80 11.33
CA ILE A 21 -10.55 -22.24 10.30
C ILE A 21 -11.33 -20.98 9.93
N LYS A 22 -11.04 -20.40 8.76
CA LYS A 22 -11.97 -19.47 8.10
C LYS A 22 -13.29 -20.23 8.05
N ALA A 23 -14.31 -19.73 8.74
CA ALA A 23 -15.66 -20.19 8.54
C ALA A 23 -16.04 -19.72 7.13
N GLN A 24 -15.75 -20.55 6.12
CA GLN A 24 -16.32 -20.39 4.80
C GLN A 24 -17.82 -20.57 5.00
N ALA A 25 -18.61 -19.54 4.66
CA ALA A 25 -20.05 -19.73 4.56
C ALA A 25 -20.30 -20.93 3.63
N ASP A 26 -21.26 -21.79 4.01
CA ASP A 26 -21.61 -22.96 3.21
C ASP A 26 -21.89 -22.50 1.76
N THR A 27 -21.05 -22.93 0.81
CA THR A 27 -21.21 -22.66 -0.63
C THR A 27 -22.61 -23.09 -1.07
N VAL A 28 -23.31 -22.30 -1.89
CA VAL A 28 -24.63 -22.68 -2.41
C VAL A 28 -24.42 -23.57 -3.63
N PRO A 29 -24.64 -24.90 -3.55
CA PRO A 29 -24.26 -25.79 -4.64
C PRO A 29 -25.05 -25.46 -5.92
N LEU A 30 -24.34 -25.16 -7.00
CA LEU A 30 -24.93 -24.97 -8.32
C LEU A 30 -25.53 -26.28 -8.87
N PRO A 31 -26.65 -26.25 -9.61
CA PRO A 31 -27.34 -25.05 -10.11
C PRO A 31 -28.19 -24.34 -9.06
N ALA A 32 -28.11 -23.00 -9.01
CA ALA A 32 -28.88 -22.16 -8.10
C ALA A 32 -29.23 -20.81 -8.75
N PRO A 33 -30.24 -20.08 -8.24
CA PRO A 33 -30.47 -18.68 -8.63
C PRO A 33 -29.24 -17.80 -8.35
N ILE A 34 -28.97 -16.80 -9.20
CA ILE A 34 -27.82 -15.90 -9.04
C ILE A 34 -27.81 -15.23 -7.67
N ILE A 35 -28.96 -14.72 -7.21
CA ILE A 35 -29.08 -14.04 -5.91
C ILE A 35 -28.86 -14.96 -4.70
N GLU A 36 -29.00 -16.29 -4.88
CA GLU A 36 -28.66 -17.25 -3.83
C GLU A 36 -27.15 -17.52 -3.80
N ALA A 37 -26.51 -17.64 -4.97
CA ALA A 37 -25.06 -17.78 -5.08
C ALA A 37 -24.31 -16.51 -4.62
N PHE A 38 -24.82 -15.33 -4.97
CA PHE A 38 -24.23 -14.02 -4.65
C PHE A 38 -25.27 -13.12 -3.97
N PRO A 39 -25.41 -13.19 -2.62
CA PRO A 39 -26.46 -12.49 -1.88
C PRO A 39 -26.20 -10.98 -1.68
N VAL A 40 -25.69 -10.32 -2.71
CA VAL A 40 -25.51 -8.86 -2.81
C VAL A 40 -26.15 -8.43 -4.12
N GLU A 41 -27.20 -7.60 -4.05
CA GLU A 41 -28.03 -7.23 -5.20
C GLU A 41 -27.20 -6.67 -6.36
N ALA A 42 -26.31 -5.71 -6.10
CA ALA A 42 -25.45 -5.12 -7.13
C ALA A 42 -24.50 -6.13 -7.81
N ILE A 43 -23.97 -7.10 -7.06
CA ILE A 43 -23.11 -8.16 -7.63
C ILE A 43 -23.97 -9.13 -8.44
N ALA A 44 -25.11 -9.56 -7.91
CA ALA A 44 -26.02 -10.46 -8.61
C ALA A 44 -26.55 -9.84 -9.92
N GLU A 45 -26.87 -8.55 -9.93
CA GLU A 45 -27.28 -7.81 -11.13
C GLU A 45 -26.15 -7.75 -12.17
N ALA A 46 -24.93 -7.45 -11.75
CA ALA A 46 -23.77 -7.42 -12.66
C ALA A 46 -23.47 -8.80 -13.26
N ILE A 47 -23.55 -9.87 -12.47
CA ILE A 47 -23.39 -11.25 -12.96
C ILE A 47 -24.55 -11.65 -13.89
N ALA A 48 -25.77 -11.24 -13.60
CA ALA A 48 -26.91 -11.47 -14.48
C ALA A 48 -26.72 -10.77 -15.84
N GLU A 49 -26.24 -9.53 -15.84
CA GLU A 49 -25.92 -8.77 -17.05
C GLU A 49 -24.81 -9.45 -17.87
N GLU A 50 -23.71 -9.86 -17.23
CA GLU A 50 -22.58 -10.54 -17.89
C GLU A 50 -23.00 -11.87 -18.54
N LEU A 51 -24.00 -12.55 -17.96
CA LEU A 51 -24.55 -13.81 -18.46
C LEU A 51 -25.76 -13.65 -19.39
N ASP A 52 -26.14 -12.42 -19.76
CA ASP A 52 -27.33 -12.09 -20.57
C ASP A 52 -28.62 -12.74 -19.99
N LYS A 53 -28.78 -12.63 -18.66
CA LYS A 53 -29.96 -13.11 -17.90
C LYS A 53 -30.88 -11.93 -17.58
N ASP A 54 -32.18 -12.16 -17.64
CA ASP A 54 -33.18 -11.11 -17.41
C ASP A 54 -33.40 -10.82 -15.91
N SER A 55 -33.04 -11.76 -15.02
CA SER A 55 -33.27 -11.63 -13.58
C SER A 55 -32.19 -12.28 -12.73
N VAL A 56 -31.90 -11.69 -11.58
CA VAL A 56 -31.09 -12.30 -10.51
C VAL A 56 -31.69 -13.60 -9.93
N ASN A 57 -32.97 -13.89 -10.23
CA ASN A 57 -33.61 -15.16 -9.87
C ASN A 57 -33.41 -16.27 -10.92
N ASP A 58 -32.82 -15.95 -12.08
CA ASP A 58 -32.50 -16.95 -13.09
C ASP A 58 -31.44 -17.91 -12.55
N THR A 59 -31.58 -19.19 -12.89
CA THR A 59 -30.65 -20.23 -12.44
C THR A 59 -29.38 -20.19 -13.28
N ILE A 60 -28.25 -20.26 -12.58
CA ILE A 60 -26.92 -20.43 -13.16
C ILE A 60 -26.34 -21.80 -12.80
N THR A 61 -25.45 -22.28 -13.65
CA THR A 61 -24.65 -23.48 -13.49
C THR A 61 -23.17 -23.12 -13.49
N GLN A 62 -22.29 -24.04 -13.08
CA GLN A 62 -20.86 -23.84 -13.21
C GLN A 62 -20.43 -23.55 -14.66
N ALA A 63 -21.11 -24.15 -15.64
CA ALA A 63 -20.81 -23.90 -17.04
C ALA A 63 -21.13 -22.46 -17.48
N ASP A 64 -22.10 -21.79 -16.84
CA ASP A 64 -22.36 -20.38 -17.08
C ASP A 64 -21.22 -19.53 -16.49
N LEU A 65 -20.82 -19.79 -15.23
CA LEU A 65 -19.68 -19.09 -14.60
C LEU A 65 -18.37 -19.29 -15.34
N ASP A 66 -18.15 -20.47 -15.91
CA ASP A 66 -16.96 -20.77 -16.72
C ASP A 66 -16.92 -19.97 -18.04
N THR A 67 -18.02 -19.35 -18.49
CA THR A 67 -17.98 -18.43 -19.65
C THR A 67 -17.49 -17.03 -19.31
N ILE A 68 -17.51 -16.66 -18.03
CA ILE A 68 -17.12 -15.33 -17.57
C ILE A 68 -15.60 -15.21 -17.60
N THR A 69 -15.10 -14.21 -18.31
CA THR A 69 -13.66 -13.92 -18.41
C THR A 69 -13.26 -12.63 -17.69
N VAL A 70 -14.22 -11.75 -17.43
CA VAL A 70 -14.05 -10.49 -16.70
C VAL A 70 -15.12 -10.41 -15.62
N ILE A 71 -14.78 -9.92 -14.43
CA ILE A 71 -15.72 -9.63 -13.35
C ILE A 71 -15.95 -8.11 -13.32
N PRO A 72 -17.00 -7.57 -13.97
CA PRO A 72 -17.22 -6.13 -14.12
C PRO A 72 -18.05 -5.57 -12.96
N LEU A 73 -17.40 -5.18 -11.87
CA LEU A 73 -18.03 -4.58 -10.69
C LEU A 73 -17.64 -3.10 -10.43
N PRO A 74 -17.48 -2.21 -11.43
CA PRO A 74 -17.04 -0.84 -11.15
C PRO A 74 -18.19 0.08 -10.70
N GLY A 75 -17.90 1.00 -9.76
CA GLY A 75 -18.83 2.09 -9.45
C GLY A 75 -20.13 1.68 -8.73
N LEU A 76 -20.12 0.56 -8.01
CA LEU A 76 -21.30 -0.05 -7.40
C LEU A 76 -21.42 0.22 -5.89
N ASP A 77 -20.56 1.08 -5.33
CA ASP A 77 -20.44 1.38 -3.88
C ASP A 77 -20.19 0.11 -3.03
N LEU A 78 -19.53 -0.88 -3.61
CA LEU A 78 -19.24 -2.15 -2.94
C LEU A 78 -18.19 -1.99 -1.85
N THR A 79 -18.40 -2.69 -0.75
CA THR A 79 -17.41 -2.87 0.32
C THR A 79 -16.63 -4.17 0.15
N GLY A 80 -15.56 -4.35 0.92
CA GLY A 80 -14.83 -5.63 0.97
C GLY A 80 -15.68 -6.79 1.50
N GLU A 81 -16.68 -6.51 2.35
CA GLU A 81 -17.65 -7.52 2.80
C GLU A 81 -18.54 -7.96 1.64
N ASP A 82 -19.02 -7.02 0.82
CA ASP A 82 -19.81 -7.33 -0.37
C ASP A 82 -18.99 -8.17 -1.36
N LEU A 83 -17.76 -7.76 -1.68
CA LEU A 83 -16.89 -8.51 -2.59
C LEU A 83 -16.55 -9.92 -2.08
N SER A 84 -16.57 -10.15 -0.77
CA SER A 84 -16.24 -11.46 -0.19
C SER A 84 -17.20 -12.56 -0.62
N VAL A 85 -18.43 -12.21 -1.04
CA VAL A 85 -19.42 -13.18 -1.53
C VAL A 85 -19.02 -13.85 -2.85
N LEU A 86 -18.06 -13.28 -3.59
CA LEU A 86 -17.51 -13.93 -4.78
C LEU A 86 -16.87 -15.28 -4.44
N ASN A 87 -16.37 -15.48 -3.21
CA ASN A 87 -15.82 -16.76 -2.74
C ASN A 87 -16.87 -17.86 -2.51
N ASN A 88 -18.15 -17.58 -2.74
CA ASN A 88 -19.18 -18.62 -2.72
C ASN A 88 -19.03 -19.59 -3.90
N GLU A 89 -18.51 -19.10 -5.04
CA GLU A 89 -18.36 -19.86 -6.27
C GLU A 89 -16.98 -19.65 -6.90
N VAL A 90 -16.67 -20.42 -7.96
CA VAL A 90 -15.40 -20.34 -8.68
C VAL A 90 -15.63 -19.87 -10.11
N PHE A 91 -14.99 -18.78 -10.49
CA PHE A 91 -14.96 -18.27 -11.87
C PHE A 91 -13.69 -18.80 -12.55
N THR A 92 -13.76 -20.05 -13.03
CA THR A 92 -12.59 -20.81 -13.49
C THR A 92 -11.74 -20.09 -14.54
N ASN A 93 -12.38 -19.29 -15.40
CA ASN A 93 -11.75 -18.64 -16.55
C ASN A 93 -11.71 -17.11 -16.44
N ALA A 94 -12.08 -16.55 -15.29
CA ALA A 94 -12.00 -15.10 -15.07
C ALA A 94 -10.54 -14.68 -14.93
N VAL A 95 -10.07 -13.87 -15.89
CA VAL A 95 -8.70 -13.36 -15.97
C VAL A 95 -8.61 -11.89 -15.54
N GLU A 96 -9.72 -11.18 -15.45
CA GLU A 96 -9.74 -9.76 -15.05
C GLU A 96 -10.80 -9.49 -13.97
N LEU A 97 -10.42 -8.73 -12.95
CA LEU A 97 -11.31 -8.18 -11.93
C LEU A 97 -11.34 -6.66 -12.03
N ALA A 98 -12.49 -6.09 -12.39
CA ALA A 98 -12.68 -4.65 -12.49
C ALA A 98 -13.58 -4.16 -11.34
N ILE A 99 -12.98 -3.49 -10.36
CA ILE A 99 -13.62 -3.02 -9.11
C ILE A 99 -13.33 -1.54 -8.83
N TRP A 100 -12.90 -0.79 -9.84
CA TRP A 100 -12.59 0.64 -9.73
C TRP A 100 -13.83 1.47 -9.31
N SER A 101 -13.59 2.61 -8.65
CA SER A 101 -14.64 3.52 -8.14
C SER A 101 -15.64 2.90 -7.15
N ASN A 102 -15.22 1.94 -6.32
CA ASN A 102 -16.00 1.41 -5.19
C ASN A 102 -15.57 2.01 -3.83
N ASN A 103 -16.10 1.45 -2.74
CA ASN A 103 -15.83 1.84 -1.36
C ASN A 103 -15.30 0.65 -0.53
N ILE A 104 -14.26 -0.01 -1.03
CA ILE A 104 -13.87 -1.37 -0.61
C ILE A 104 -13.39 -1.41 0.85
N GLY A 105 -12.56 -0.47 1.28
CA GLY A 105 -11.85 -0.59 2.55
C GLY A 105 -10.84 -1.75 2.50
N ALA A 106 -10.98 -2.75 3.37
CA ALA A 106 -10.09 -3.91 3.35
C ALA A 106 -10.51 -4.89 2.23
N MET A 107 -9.63 -5.12 1.26
CA MET A 107 -9.89 -6.04 0.16
C MET A 107 -9.90 -7.50 0.67
N PRO A 108 -10.93 -8.31 0.38
CA PRO A 108 -10.91 -9.73 0.71
C PRO A 108 -9.90 -10.49 -0.16
N ASP A 109 -9.41 -11.61 0.36
CA ASP A 109 -8.72 -12.62 -0.46
C ASP A 109 -9.75 -13.36 -1.32
N LEU A 110 -9.62 -13.22 -2.64
CA LEU A 110 -10.49 -13.83 -3.67
C LEU A 110 -9.77 -14.90 -4.48
N SER A 111 -8.61 -15.39 -4.01
CA SER A 111 -7.81 -16.37 -4.75
C SER A 111 -8.52 -17.71 -4.97
N ASP A 112 -9.45 -18.08 -4.08
CA ASP A 112 -10.30 -19.26 -4.26
C ASP A 112 -11.36 -19.05 -5.35
N ALA A 113 -11.93 -17.84 -5.45
CA ALA A 113 -12.92 -17.49 -6.46
C ALA A 113 -12.33 -17.27 -7.85
N LEU A 114 -11.11 -16.73 -7.93
CA LEU A 114 -10.48 -16.24 -9.16
C LEU A 114 -9.12 -16.92 -9.41
N PRO A 115 -9.08 -18.25 -9.64
CA PRO A 115 -7.82 -18.99 -9.77
C PRO A 115 -7.02 -18.66 -11.05
N ALA A 116 -7.68 -18.09 -12.06
CA ALA A 116 -7.09 -17.72 -13.34
C ALA A 116 -6.75 -16.22 -13.45
N LEU A 117 -6.86 -15.45 -12.36
CA LEU A 117 -6.73 -13.99 -12.40
C LEU A 117 -5.36 -13.52 -12.90
N GLU A 118 -5.37 -12.68 -13.93
CA GLU A 118 -4.19 -12.08 -14.57
C GLU A 118 -4.11 -10.56 -14.33
N ASN A 119 -5.26 -9.88 -14.23
CA ASN A 119 -5.36 -8.43 -14.11
C ASN A 119 -6.35 -7.98 -13.02
N ILE A 120 -5.97 -6.98 -12.22
CA ILE A 120 -6.84 -6.29 -11.27
C ILE A 120 -6.88 -4.79 -11.59
N LEU A 121 -8.06 -4.27 -11.87
CA LEU A 121 -8.33 -2.85 -12.09
C LEU A 121 -9.14 -2.28 -10.91
N ALA A 122 -8.46 -1.66 -9.95
CA ALA A 122 -9.05 -1.18 -8.71
C ALA A 122 -8.72 0.29 -8.41
N ASN A 123 -8.52 1.09 -9.46
CA ASN A 123 -8.28 2.53 -9.32
C ASN A 123 -9.44 3.22 -8.57
N GLY A 124 -9.11 4.08 -7.61
CA GLY A 124 -10.12 4.93 -6.95
C GLY A 124 -11.17 4.15 -6.16
N ALA A 125 -10.87 2.94 -5.68
CA ALA A 125 -11.82 2.04 -5.03
C ALA A 125 -11.84 2.14 -3.48
N ASN A 126 -11.22 3.18 -2.93
CA ASN A 126 -11.05 3.41 -1.49
C ASN A 126 -10.50 2.18 -0.73
N ILE A 127 -9.56 1.45 -1.34
CA ILE A 127 -8.87 0.34 -0.70
C ILE A 127 -7.93 0.88 0.38
N THR A 128 -8.04 0.33 1.59
CA THR A 128 -7.20 0.66 2.75
C THR A 128 -6.23 -0.45 3.14
N ASP A 129 -6.48 -1.68 2.68
CA ASP A 129 -5.59 -2.83 2.84
C ASP A 129 -5.73 -3.75 1.63
N PHE A 130 -4.60 -4.12 1.02
CA PHE A 130 -4.55 -5.07 -0.07
C PHE A 130 -3.78 -6.32 0.40
N PRO A 131 -4.46 -7.48 0.54
CA PRO A 131 -3.90 -8.63 1.24
C PRO A 131 -2.82 -9.33 0.42
N ASN A 132 -1.95 -10.06 1.13
CA ASN A 132 -1.19 -11.13 0.48
C ASN A 132 -2.16 -12.28 0.15
N ALA A 133 -2.13 -12.74 -1.08
CA ALA A 133 -3.05 -13.74 -1.62
C ALA A 133 -2.37 -14.50 -2.76
N ASN A 134 -2.78 -15.75 -2.99
CA ASN A 134 -2.13 -16.63 -3.95
C ASN A 134 -2.75 -16.48 -5.35
N TYR A 135 -2.28 -15.51 -6.13
CA TYR A 135 -2.64 -15.33 -7.53
C TYR A 135 -1.44 -15.65 -8.44
N PRO A 136 -1.17 -16.93 -8.74
CA PRO A 136 0.03 -17.35 -9.45
C PRO A 136 0.12 -16.82 -10.89
N ASN A 137 -1.01 -16.42 -11.48
CA ASN A 137 -1.10 -15.90 -12.85
C ASN A 137 -1.19 -14.37 -12.91
N LEU A 138 -1.21 -13.67 -11.76
CA LEU A 138 -1.40 -12.23 -11.73
C LEU A 138 -0.16 -11.53 -12.31
N THR A 139 -0.39 -10.72 -13.35
CA THR A 139 0.65 -10.00 -14.08
C THR A 139 0.52 -8.48 -13.91
N ASN A 140 -0.70 -7.99 -13.74
CA ASN A 140 -0.99 -6.56 -13.66
C ASN A 140 -1.90 -6.23 -12.47
N VAL A 141 -1.57 -5.17 -11.74
CA VAL A 141 -2.41 -4.61 -10.69
C VAL A 141 -2.41 -3.08 -10.75
N ASP A 142 -3.58 -2.49 -10.83
CA ASP A 142 -3.80 -1.05 -10.68
C ASP A 142 -4.54 -0.74 -9.37
N LEU A 143 -3.80 -0.23 -8.39
CA LEU A 143 -4.26 0.25 -7.09
C LEU A 143 -4.14 1.78 -6.96
N SER A 144 -3.98 2.50 -8.07
CA SER A 144 -3.83 3.96 -8.01
C SER A 144 -5.07 4.66 -7.42
N GLN A 145 -4.89 5.84 -6.84
CA GLN A 145 -5.96 6.64 -6.22
C GLN A 145 -6.73 5.93 -5.08
N ASN A 146 -6.12 4.95 -4.41
CA ASN A 146 -6.65 4.34 -3.19
C ASN A 146 -6.15 5.06 -1.91
N ASN A 147 -6.40 4.46 -0.74
CA ASN A 147 -6.08 5.04 0.57
C ASN A 147 -5.36 4.02 1.48
N LEU A 148 -4.27 3.44 0.97
CA LEU A 148 -3.53 2.36 1.63
C LEU A 148 -2.85 2.79 2.94
N GLY A 149 -2.57 4.09 3.12
CA GLY A 149 -1.96 4.59 4.34
C GLY A 149 -0.67 3.84 4.69
N PHE A 150 -0.54 3.37 5.92
CA PHE A 150 0.61 2.58 6.38
C PHE A 150 0.55 1.09 5.99
N ASN A 151 -0.53 0.62 5.34
CA ASN A 151 -0.71 -0.76 4.91
C ASN A 151 -0.06 -0.97 3.53
N ILE A 152 1.26 -1.02 3.52
CA ILE A 152 2.04 -1.15 2.27
C ILE A 152 2.02 -2.62 1.81
N PRO A 153 1.43 -2.93 0.63
CA PRO A 153 1.33 -4.30 0.14
C PRO A 153 2.70 -4.85 -0.26
N LYS A 154 2.94 -6.12 0.10
CA LYS A 154 4.18 -6.86 -0.22
C LYS A 154 4.02 -7.82 -1.39
N PHE A 155 2.80 -8.02 -1.85
CA PHE A 155 2.47 -8.88 -2.98
C PHE A 155 2.98 -10.33 -2.82
N VAL A 156 2.94 -10.88 -1.61
CA VAL A 156 3.29 -12.29 -1.37
C VAL A 156 2.20 -13.19 -1.95
N GLY A 157 2.59 -14.17 -2.77
CA GLY A 157 1.68 -15.01 -3.56
C GLY A 157 1.35 -14.43 -4.94
N MET A 158 1.97 -13.31 -5.32
CA MET A 158 1.83 -12.63 -6.60
C MET A 158 3.20 -12.41 -7.26
N GLU A 159 4.11 -13.38 -7.12
CA GLU A 159 5.50 -13.26 -7.61
C GLU A 159 5.61 -13.14 -9.14
N GLY A 160 4.52 -13.42 -9.88
CA GLY A 160 4.41 -13.28 -11.33
C GLY A 160 4.20 -11.85 -11.84
N LEU A 161 3.98 -10.87 -10.96
CA LEU A 161 3.67 -9.49 -11.33
C LEU A 161 4.73 -8.87 -12.24
N VAL A 162 4.23 -8.17 -13.27
CA VAL A 162 5.00 -7.43 -14.27
C VAL A 162 4.81 -5.93 -14.12
N SER A 163 3.60 -5.49 -13.73
CA SER A 163 3.27 -4.07 -13.58
C SER A 163 2.45 -3.80 -12.32
N ILE A 164 2.90 -2.84 -11.52
CA ILE A 164 2.21 -2.34 -10.34
C ILE A 164 2.03 -0.84 -10.47
N ASN A 165 0.78 -0.39 -10.41
CA ASN A 165 0.44 1.03 -10.30
C ASN A 165 -0.13 1.32 -8.90
N MET A 166 0.57 2.13 -8.11
CA MET A 166 0.13 2.66 -6.82
C MET A 166 0.29 4.19 -6.76
N GLU A 167 0.16 4.88 -7.91
CA GLU A 167 0.18 6.34 -7.93
C GLU A 167 -0.98 6.91 -7.11
N LYS A 168 -0.71 7.92 -6.28
CA LYS A 168 -1.73 8.59 -5.45
C LYS A 168 -2.51 7.61 -4.56
N ALA A 169 -1.91 6.51 -4.13
CA ALA A 169 -2.57 5.48 -3.33
C ALA A 169 -2.50 5.75 -1.82
N GLY A 170 -2.00 6.91 -1.40
CA GLY A 170 -1.87 7.28 0.00
C GLY A 170 -0.83 6.47 0.78
N LEU A 171 0.10 5.78 0.10
CA LEU A 171 1.16 5.00 0.74
C LEU A 171 1.97 5.89 1.67
N SER A 172 2.05 5.54 2.94
CA SER A 172 2.54 6.42 3.99
C SER A 172 3.63 5.75 4.83
N GLY A 173 4.63 6.54 5.21
CA GLY A 173 5.66 6.14 6.15
C GLY A 173 6.86 5.44 5.50
N TYR A 174 7.51 4.58 6.28
CA TYR A 174 8.78 3.95 5.90
C TYR A 174 8.55 2.66 5.13
N VAL A 175 9.26 2.50 4.02
CA VAL A 175 9.43 1.26 3.26
C VAL A 175 10.85 0.72 3.41
N ALA A 176 10.96 -0.59 3.60
CA ALA A 176 12.25 -1.27 3.56
C ALA A 176 12.81 -1.25 2.13
N LYS A 177 14.13 -1.14 2.01
CA LYS A 177 14.83 -1.09 0.72
C LYS A 177 14.56 -2.28 -0.20
N ASP A 178 14.26 -3.46 0.36
CA ASP A 178 14.12 -4.75 -0.32
C ASP A 178 12.66 -5.23 -0.45
N ILE A 179 11.68 -4.38 -0.08
CA ILE A 179 10.27 -4.78 0.11
C ILE A 179 9.63 -5.50 -1.09
N TRP A 180 10.03 -5.18 -2.32
CA TRP A 180 9.45 -5.71 -3.56
C TRP A 180 10.44 -6.53 -4.40
N MET A 181 11.54 -7.00 -3.80
CA MET A 181 12.54 -7.83 -4.48
C MET A 181 12.09 -9.26 -4.76
N ASN A 182 10.89 -9.65 -4.33
CA ASN A 182 10.29 -10.98 -4.54
C ASN A 182 9.67 -11.18 -5.93
N MET A 183 9.59 -10.15 -6.78
CA MET A 183 8.96 -10.20 -8.10
C MET A 183 10.01 -10.11 -9.21
N PRO A 184 10.55 -11.24 -9.69
CA PRO A 184 11.67 -11.25 -10.65
C PRO A 184 11.31 -10.74 -12.05
N ASN A 185 10.01 -10.65 -12.38
CA ASN A 185 9.52 -10.19 -13.68
C ASN A 185 8.97 -8.76 -13.65
N LEU A 186 9.01 -8.07 -12.50
CA LEU A 186 8.46 -6.72 -12.36
C LEU A 186 9.26 -5.75 -13.23
N ASP A 187 8.57 -5.11 -14.18
CA ASP A 187 9.12 -4.18 -15.18
C ASP A 187 8.59 -2.75 -14.98
N THR A 188 7.37 -2.61 -14.44
CA THR A 188 6.72 -1.32 -14.19
C THR A 188 6.35 -1.16 -12.71
N LEU A 189 6.82 -0.08 -12.08
CA LEU A 189 6.48 0.26 -10.69
C LEU A 189 6.22 1.76 -10.54
N LEU A 190 4.95 2.14 -10.44
CA LEU A 190 4.54 3.55 -10.38
C LEU A 190 4.10 3.93 -8.96
N LEU A 191 4.78 4.89 -8.34
CA LEU A 191 4.61 5.32 -6.94
C LEU A 191 4.49 6.84 -6.79
N PHE A 192 4.27 7.55 -7.89
CA PHE A 192 4.08 8.98 -7.93
C PHE A 192 3.04 9.47 -6.91
N SER A 193 3.33 10.59 -6.26
CA SER A 193 2.43 11.34 -5.38
C SER A 193 1.89 10.52 -4.21
N ASN A 194 2.78 9.96 -3.40
CA ASN A 194 2.46 9.27 -2.14
C ASN A 194 3.03 10.03 -0.92
N HIS A 195 3.02 9.39 0.26
CA HIS A 195 3.46 9.94 1.54
C HIS A 195 4.64 9.16 2.15
N LEU A 196 5.50 8.61 1.28
CA LEU A 196 6.65 7.82 1.71
C LEU A 196 7.79 8.72 2.21
N ILE A 197 8.43 8.28 3.30
CA ILE A 197 9.57 8.98 3.91
C ILE A 197 10.92 8.30 3.58
N SER A 198 10.89 7.27 2.74
CA SER A 198 12.05 6.47 2.33
C SER A 198 11.87 5.92 0.92
N ILE A 199 12.97 5.56 0.27
CA ILE A 199 13.05 4.99 -1.07
C ILE A 199 13.23 3.46 -0.97
N PRO A 200 12.50 2.66 -1.76
CA PRO A 200 12.76 1.22 -1.93
C PRO A 200 13.99 1.03 -2.85
N GLU A 201 15.19 1.24 -2.30
CA GLU A 201 16.42 1.38 -3.09
C GLU A 201 16.75 0.16 -3.96
N ASP A 202 16.60 -1.06 -3.42
CA ASP A 202 17.11 -2.25 -4.09
C ASP A 202 16.36 -2.49 -5.43
N ILE A 203 15.05 -2.23 -5.48
CA ILE A 203 14.27 -2.40 -6.73
C ILE A 203 14.61 -1.33 -7.77
N PHE A 204 14.83 -0.08 -7.36
CA PHE A 204 15.20 1.00 -8.29
C PHE A 204 16.64 0.90 -8.79
N LEU A 205 17.56 0.38 -7.97
CA LEU A 205 18.96 0.18 -8.34
C LEU A 205 19.21 -1.15 -9.09
N SER A 206 18.28 -2.10 -9.03
CA SER A 206 18.40 -3.41 -9.71
C SER A 206 18.48 -3.32 -11.24
N GLN A 207 18.00 -2.21 -11.82
CA GLN A 207 17.84 -2.01 -13.27
C GLN A 207 16.84 -2.96 -13.94
N GLN A 208 16.01 -3.67 -13.18
CA GLN A 208 14.98 -4.54 -13.77
C GLN A 208 13.77 -3.75 -14.31
N LEU A 209 13.50 -2.56 -13.76
CA LEU A 209 12.36 -1.72 -14.14
C LEU A 209 12.67 -0.90 -15.40
N SER A 210 11.86 -1.08 -16.45
CA SER A 210 11.87 -0.21 -17.63
C SER A 210 11.05 1.07 -17.42
N ASP A 211 10.03 1.01 -16.56
CA ASP A 211 9.17 2.15 -16.24
C ASP A 211 8.99 2.29 -14.73
N ARG A 212 9.18 3.50 -14.21
CA ARG A 212 9.07 3.78 -12.78
C ARG A 212 8.74 5.25 -12.53
N SER A 213 8.08 5.50 -11.41
CA SER A 213 7.84 6.86 -10.90
C SER A 213 7.94 6.89 -9.38
N PHE A 214 8.60 7.91 -8.83
CA PHE A 214 8.70 8.11 -7.37
C PHE A 214 8.50 9.57 -6.93
N ASP A 215 8.20 10.47 -7.88
CA ASP A 215 8.05 11.90 -7.64
C ASP A 215 6.92 12.25 -6.66
N GLU A 216 6.99 13.49 -6.13
CA GLU A 216 5.96 14.12 -5.30
C GLU A 216 5.64 13.39 -3.98
N GLN A 217 6.66 12.88 -3.29
CA GLN A 217 6.46 12.32 -1.94
C GLN A 217 6.21 13.43 -0.92
N THR A 218 5.07 13.41 -0.24
CA THR A 218 4.71 14.45 0.75
C THR A 218 4.20 13.84 2.04
N ALA A 219 4.70 14.24 3.21
CA ALA A 219 4.15 13.73 4.47
C ALA A 219 4.16 14.78 5.57
N THR A 220 3.11 14.77 6.39
CA THR A 220 3.05 15.54 7.65
C THR A 220 3.33 14.60 8.81
N TYR A 221 4.38 14.89 9.56
CA TYR A 221 4.75 14.13 10.75
C TYR A 221 3.81 14.44 11.92
N PRO A 222 3.74 13.55 12.93
CA PRO A 222 3.02 13.84 14.17
C PRO A 222 3.53 15.12 14.85
N GLU A 223 2.65 15.81 15.56
CA GLU A 223 3.00 17.01 16.31
C GLU A 223 4.09 16.73 17.35
N MET A 224 5.05 17.66 17.49
CA MET A 224 6.18 17.55 18.40
C MET A 224 6.25 18.77 19.33
N THR A 225 6.91 18.62 20.48
CA THR A 225 7.16 19.72 21.41
C THR A 225 8.63 19.76 21.78
N ILE A 226 9.24 20.94 21.66
CA ILE A 226 10.65 21.19 22.03
C ILE A 226 10.75 22.42 22.93
N LYS A 227 11.83 22.56 23.69
CA LYS A 227 12.08 23.79 24.44
C LYS A 227 12.78 24.84 23.59
N GLN A 228 12.54 26.11 23.91
CA GLN A 228 13.26 27.21 23.32
C GLN A 228 14.77 27.01 23.50
N GLY A 229 15.52 27.19 22.42
CA GLY A 229 16.97 26.95 22.39
C GLY A 229 17.38 25.53 21.96
N GLU A 230 16.43 24.60 21.82
CA GLU A 230 16.69 23.26 21.26
C GLU A 230 16.53 23.25 19.72
N ASN A 231 17.31 22.39 19.06
CA ASN A 231 17.14 22.07 17.65
C ASN A 231 16.24 20.83 17.51
N LEU A 232 15.40 20.81 16.47
CA LEU A 232 14.57 19.65 16.17
C LEU A 232 15.37 18.59 15.41
N GLU A 233 15.27 17.35 15.84
CA GLU A 233 15.84 16.17 15.17
C GLU A 233 14.71 15.37 14.52
N VAL A 234 14.76 15.18 13.20
CA VAL A 234 13.72 14.48 12.43
C VAL A 234 14.26 13.28 11.69
N PHE A 235 13.51 12.19 11.63
CA PHE A 235 13.91 10.98 10.91
C PHE A 235 13.36 11.02 9.48
N VAL A 236 14.20 11.31 8.49
CA VAL A 236 13.79 11.43 7.08
C VAL A 236 14.78 10.70 6.16
N PRO A 237 14.69 9.36 6.04
CA PRO A 237 15.59 8.57 5.19
C PRO A 237 15.68 9.04 3.75
N PHE A 238 14.57 9.51 3.17
CA PHE A 238 14.52 10.03 1.80
C PHE A 238 15.63 11.04 1.49
N ILE A 239 15.95 11.94 2.42
CA ILE A 239 17.02 12.95 2.25
C ILE A 239 18.36 12.26 1.95
N TYR A 240 18.66 11.15 2.60
CA TYR A 240 19.94 10.50 2.46
C TYR A 240 19.94 9.49 1.32
N GLN A 241 18.87 8.71 1.17
CA GLN A 241 18.73 7.71 0.12
C GLN A 241 18.69 8.34 -1.28
N ALA A 242 18.15 9.56 -1.40
CA ALA A 242 18.14 10.28 -2.67
C ALA A 242 19.55 10.47 -3.26
N LEU A 243 20.60 10.54 -2.43
CA LEU A 243 21.99 10.68 -2.86
C LEU A 243 22.49 9.53 -3.74
N ASP A 244 21.88 8.35 -3.67
CA ASP A 244 22.23 7.22 -4.53
C ASP A 244 21.69 7.38 -5.97
N PHE A 245 20.73 8.30 -6.15
CA PHE A 245 20.04 8.54 -7.43
C PHE A 245 20.38 9.90 -8.05
N ILE A 246 20.89 10.84 -7.25
CA ILE A 246 21.15 12.22 -7.67
C ILE A 246 22.59 12.64 -7.36
N ALA A 247 23.10 13.59 -8.14
CA ALA A 247 24.28 14.36 -7.78
C ALA A 247 23.86 15.77 -7.34
N PRO A 248 23.88 16.11 -6.04
CA PRO A 248 23.55 17.45 -5.58
C PRO A 248 24.47 18.47 -6.24
N SER A 249 23.89 19.53 -6.82
CA SER A 249 24.63 20.65 -7.40
C SER A 249 24.39 21.91 -6.57
N SER A 250 25.23 22.94 -6.75
CA SER A 250 25.10 24.22 -6.05
C SER A 250 23.79 24.98 -6.31
N GLY A 251 22.91 24.45 -7.18
CA GLY A 251 21.61 25.01 -7.51
C GLY A 251 20.40 24.13 -7.18
N ASN A 252 20.56 23.00 -6.47
CA ASN A 252 19.47 22.10 -6.08
C ASN A 252 19.34 21.97 -4.55
N LEU A 253 18.10 21.80 -4.08
CA LEU A 253 17.49 22.66 -3.06
C LEU A 253 16.90 21.80 -1.94
N ILE A 254 17.63 21.69 -0.82
CA ILE A 254 16.96 21.53 0.47
C ILE A 254 16.62 22.94 0.96
N ILE A 255 15.35 23.19 1.23
CA ILE A 255 14.86 24.48 1.73
C ILE A 255 14.13 24.22 3.03
N ILE A 256 14.52 24.94 4.07
CA ILE A 256 13.86 24.88 5.36
C ILE A 256 12.91 26.07 5.48
N LYS A 257 11.64 25.80 5.76
CA LYS A 257 10.60 26.82 5.96
C LYS A 257 9.95 26.69 7.34
N ASP A 258 9.36 27.79 7.80
CA ASP A 258 8.55 27.92 9.01
C ASP A 258 7.33 28.74 8.63
N ASN A 259 6.15 28.14 8.82
CA ASN A 259 4.86 28.76 8.49
C ASN A 259 4.83 29.30 7.04
N GLY A 260 5.39 28.50 6.11
CA GLY A 260 5.46 28.81 4.67
C GLY A 260 6.55 29.81 4.26
N LYS A 261 7.33 30.38 5.19
CA LYS A 261 8.43 31.30 4.89
C LYS A 261 9.78 30.59 5.00
N VAL A 262 10.67 30.83 4.04
CA VAL A 262 12.04 30.28 4.07
C VAL A 262 12.80 30.85 5.27
N LEU A 263 13.33 29.97 6.15
CA LEU A 263 14.31 30.37 7.17
C LEU A 263 15.70 30.41 6.54
N TYR A 264 16.11 29.30 5.94
CA TYR A 264 17.44 29.12 5.37
C TYR A 264 17.47 28.02 4.30
N GLN A 265 18.58 27.97 3.56
CA GLN A 265 18.85 26.98 2.52
C GLN A 265 20.21 26.33 2.84
N PRO A 266 20.22 25.18 3.53
CA PRO A 266 21.47 24.53 3.89
C PRO A 266 22.13 23.87 2.68
N VAL A 267 23.41 23.52 2.84
CA VAL A 267 24.06 22.58 1.93
C VAL A 267 23.42 21.21 2.13
N TYR A 268 23.22 20.47 1.03
CA TYR A 268 22.67 19.12 1.10
C TYR A 268 23.55 18.22 2.00
N PRO A 269 22.97 17.47 2.96
CA PRO A 269 23.75 16.70 3.93
C PRO A 269 24.42 15.47 3.28
N THR A 270 25.41 14.91 3.97
CA THR A 270 26.02 13.61 3.63
C THR A 270 25.58 12.54 4.62
N TYR A 271 25.45 11.31 4.16
CA TYR A 271 25.11 10.18 5.03
C TYR A 271 26.33 9.72 5.86
N GLU A 272 26.21 9.79 7.20
CA GLU A 272 27.26 9.39 8.15
C GLU A 272 26.82 8.24 9.08
N GLY A 273 25.86 7.41 8.63
CA GLY A 273 25.37 6.24 9.38
C GLY A 273 24.07 6.47 10.17
N SER A 274 23.38 7.58 9.93
CA SER A 274 22.07 7.90 10.52
C SER A 274 21.18 8.62 9.51
N TYR A 275 19.87 8.39 9.59
CA TYR A 275 18.84 9.10 8.81
C TYR A 275 18.19 10.25 9.60
N MET A 276 18.76 10.62 10.74
CA MET A 276 18.34 11.82 11.48
C MET A 276 18.84 13.07 10.78
N TYR A 277 17.98 14.08 10.64
CA TYR A 277 18.30 15.39 10.10
C TYR A 277 17.97 16.46 11.15
N THR A 278 18.94 17.33 11.43
CA THR A 278 18.77 18.44 12.37
C THR A 278 18.20 19.66 11.66
N ILE A 279 17.08 20.19 12.15
CA ILE A 279 16.54 21.49 11.75
C ILE A 279 16.97 22.53 12.80
N GLU A 280 17.67 23.58 12.38
CA GLU A 280 18.10 24.69 13.23
C GLU A 280 16.89 25.52 13.77
N THR A 281 16.30 25.07 14.88
CA THR A 281 15.15 25.71 15.54
C THR A 281 15.52 26.48 16.81
N ALA A 282 16.76 26.40 17.29
CA ALA A 282 17.17 27.01 18.56
C ALA A 282 16.94 28.53 18.63
N GLY A 283 16.93 29.23 17.49
CA GLY A 283 16.67 30.66 17.41
C GLY A 283 15.19 31.06 17.36
N LEU A 284 14.27 30.10 17.24
CA LEU A 284 12.84 30.38 17.15
C LEU A 284 12.24 30.77 18.51
N GLN A 285 11.18 31.55 18.47
CA GLN A 285 10.47 31.99 19.68
C GLN A 285 9.47 30.92 20.12
N PRO A 286 9.01 30.93 21.38
CA PRO A 286 7.93 30.05 21.81
C PRO A 286 6.65 30.26 20.99
N GLY A 287 5.90 29.19 20.75
CA GLY A 287 4.66 29.21 19.95
C GLY A 287 4.52 28.01 19.03
N GLU A 288 3.49 28.06 18.18
CA GLU A 288 3.24 27.05 17.14
C GLU A 288 4.01 27.37 15.86
N HIS A 289 4.72 26.37 15.35
CA HIS A 289 5.50 26.43 14.12
C HIS A 289 5.13 25.26 13.22
N LEU A 290 4.87 25.51 11.95
CA LEU A 290 4.84 24.47 10.93
C LEU A 290 6.16 24.51 10.16
N LEU A 291 7.11 23.65 10.57
CA LEU A 291 8.38 23.52 9.88
C LEU A 291 8.21 22.63 8.66
N GLU A 292 8.95 22.94 7.59
CA GLU A 292 8.89 22.18 6.34
C GLU A 292 10.30 21.96 5.80
N ILE A 293 10.61 20.72 5.41
CA ILE A 293 11.76 20.37 4.56
C ILE A 293 11.24 20.20 3.14
N SER A 294 11.58 21.13 2.26
CA SER A 294 11.25 21.06 0.83
C SER A 294 12.48 20.58 0.05
N LEU A 295 12.32 19.49 -0.70
CA LEU A 295 13.33 18.86 -1.53
C LEU A 295 12.99 19.08 -3.01
N GLY A 296 13.83 19.84 -3.71
CA GLY A 296 13.68 20.12 -5.13
C GLY A 296 14.96 19.88 -5.91
N TYR A 297 14.88 19.06 -6.95
CA TYR A 297 15.98 18.83 -7.89
C TYR A 297 15.54 19.28 -9.27
N ASN A 298 16.33 20.12 -9.95
CA ASN A 298 16.07 20.48 -11.33
C ASN A 298 15.93 19.19 -12.17
N SER A 299 14.71 18.94 -12.69
CA SER A 299 14.29 17.80 -13.51
C SER A 299 14.34 16.38 -12.88
N GLY A 300 14.33 16.23 -11.55
CA GLY A 300 14.54 14.92 -10.91
C GLY A 300 13.27 14.19 -10.46
N GLU A 301 13.26 12.86 -10.63
CA GLU A 301 12.26 11.84 -10.26
C GLU A 301 12.04 11.65 -8.73
N TYR A 302 12.71 12.47 -7.91
CA TYR A 302 12.83 12.30 -6.47
C TYR A 302 12.51 13.58 -5.71
N VAL A 303 11.46 14.33 -6.08
CA VAL A 303 11.05 15.52 -5.32
C VAL A 303 10.12 15.18 -4.14
N GLY A 304 10.17 15.99 -3.08
CA GLY A 304 9.29 15.77 -1.92
C GLY A 304 9.22 16.92 -0.91
N CYS A 305 8.25 16.85 -0.01
CA CYS A 305 7.97 17.88 1.00
C CYS A 305 7.54 17.24 2.33
N TYR A 306 8.22 17.58 3.42
CA TYR A 306 7.96 16.98 4.73
C TYR A 306 7.66 18.05 5.77
N ASP A 307 6.47 17.99 6.35
CA ASP A 307 5.98 18.94 7.34
C ASP A 307 6.13 18.40 8.77
N PHE A 308 6.50 19.28 9.69
CA PHE A 308 6.68 18.99 11.11
C PHE A 308 5.95 20.08 11.91
N PRO A 309 4.74 19.79 12.41
CA PRO A 309 4.08 20.66 13.37
C PRO A 309 4.82 20.62 14.71
N VAL A 310 5.26 21.78 15.21
CA VAL A 310 6.10 21.90 16.41
C VAL A 310 5.58 23.00 17.31
N THR A 311 5.34 22.66 18.58
CA THR A 311 5.14 23.63 19.65
C THR A 311 6.46 23.89 20.37
N ILE A 312 6.92 25.14 20.39
CA ILE A 312 8.12 25.55 21.15
C ILE A 312 7.68 26.15 22.48
N THR A 313 8.15 25.59 23.60
CA THR A 313 7.87 26.09 24.96
C THR A 313 9.01 26.94 25.50
N GLU A 314 8.73 27.77 26.50
CA GLU A 314 9.77 28.45 27.30
C GLU A 314 10.72 27.47 28.03
#